data_AF-A0A2M8RTB5-F1
#
_entry.id   AF-A0A2M8RTB5-F1
#
_cell.length_a   1.000
_cell.length_b   1.000
_cell.length_c   1.000
_cell.angle_alpha   90.00
_cell.angle_beta   90.00
_cell.angle_gamma   90.00
#
_symmetry.space_group_name_H-M   'P 1'
#
loop_
_entity.id
_entity.type
_entity.pdbx_description
1 polymer ?
#
loop_
_entity_poly.entity_id
_entity_poly.type
_entity_poly.pdbx_seq_one_letter_code
_entity_poly.pdbx_strand_id
1 'polypeptide(L)'
;MNKSKIILWLYHVLIALDQLANALTCGAADETFSSRCYRGAVLAEKPKKRWRFWYRFVNSLFLDKNHCKEAYESELNRKQYPTEFQEIK
;
A
#
# COMPACT_ATOMS: atom_id res chain seq x y z
N MET A 1 16.92 -19.37 9.59
CA MET A 1 15.76 -18.46 9.79
C MET A 1 14.48 -19.27 9.58
N ASN A 2 13.52 -19.23 10.51
CA ASN A 2 12.29 -20.05 10.39
C ASN A 2 11.47 -19.64 9.15
N LYS A 3 10.75 -20.59 8.55
CA LYS A 3 9.95 -20.38 7.32
C LYS A 3 9.05 -19.13 7.38
N SER A 4 8.36 -18.92 8.50
CA SER A 4 7.49 -17.75 8.70
C SER A 4 8.25 -16.42 8.70
N LYS A 5 9.48 -16.39 9.23
CA LYS A 5 10.32 -15.19 9.23
C LYS A 5 10.80 -14.84 7.80
N ILE A 6 11.06 -15.84 6.96
CA ILE A 6 11.42 -15.63 5.55
C ILE A 6 10.25 -15.05 4.76
N ILE A 7 9.04 -15.59 4.96
CA ILE A 7 7.82 -15.07 4.30
C ILE A 7 7.58 -13.61 4.71
N LEU A 8 7.69 -13.31 6.00
CA LEU A 8 7.54 -11.94 6.50
C LEU A 8 8.61 -11.01 5.91
N TRP A 9 9.88 -11.45 5.87
CA TRP A 9 10.95 -10.67 5.26
C TRP A 9 10.68 -10.38 3.77
N LEU A 10 10.29 -11.38 2.99
CA LEU A 10 9.92 -11.21 1.58
C LEU A 10 8.75 -10.23 1.42
N TYR A 11 7.75 -10.31 2.29
CA TYR A 11 6.63 -9.37 2.32
C TYR A 11 7.10 -7.92 2.51
N HIS A 12 8.00 -7.65 3.47
CA HIS A 12 8.56 -6.30 3.65
C HIS A 12 9.41 -5.83 2.47
N VAL A 13 10.15 -6.73 1.81
CA VAL A 13 10.90 -6.39 0.60
C VAL A 13 9.96 -5.93 -0.52
N LEU A 14 8.85 -6.63 -0.73
CA LEU A 14 7.85 -6.26 -1.73
C LEU A 14 7.17 -4.92 -1.42
N ILE A 15 6.87 -4.66 -0.14
CA ILE A 15 6.35 -3.35 0.31
C ILE A 15 7.37 -2.24 0.03
N ALA A 16 8.64 -2.46 0.38
CA ALA A 16 9.68 -1.45 0.17
C ALA A 16 9.85 -1.09 -1.31
N LEU A 17 9.73 -2.08 -2.21
CA LEU A 17 9.73 -1.85 -3.65
C LEU A 17 8.53 -1.02 -4.11
N ASP A 18 7.34 -1.30 -3.57
CA ASP A 18 6.12 -0.56 -3.89
C ASP A 18 6.18 0.90 -3.38
N GLN A 19 6.63 1.09 -2.15
CA GLN A 19 6.90 2.40 -1.55
C GLN A 19 7.95 3.19 -2.35
N LEU A 20 9.02 2.53 -2.80
CA LEU A 20 10.01 3.14 -3.68
C LEU A 20 9.39 3.60 -5.01
N ALA A 21 8.58 2.74 -5.64
CA ALA A 21 7.88 3.11 -6.87
C ALA A 21 6.90 4.29 -6.64
N ASN A 22 6.22 4.31 -5.50
CA ASN A 22 5.37 5.44 -5.12
C ASN A 22 6.18 6.73 -4.95
N ALA A 23 7.31 6.68 -4.23
CA ALA A 23 8.19 7.82 -4.02
C ALA A 23 8.76 8.37 -5.35
N LEU A 24 9.21 7.49 -6.24
CA LEU A 24 9.71 7.84 -7.58
C LEU A 24 8.62 8.50 -8.46
N THR A 25 7.35 8.25 -8.18
CA THR A 25 6.19 8.89 -8.84
C THR A 25 5.63 10.07 -8.02
N CYS A 26 6.49 10.72 -7.24
CA CYS A 26 6.17 11.86 -6.38
C CYS A 26 5.06 11.57 -5.36
N GLY A 27 5.02 10.35 -4.81
CA GLY A 27 4.20 9.95 -3.67
C GLY A 27 4.95 10.08 -2.35
N ALA A 28 4.28 9.80 -1.24
CA ALA A 28 4.92 9.73 0.07
C ALA A 28 5.79 8.45 0.15
N ALA A 29 6.97 8.58 0.75
CA ALA A 29 7.95 7.49 0.80
C ALA A 29 7.55 6.32 1.71
N ASP A 30 6.70 6.59 2.69
CA ASP A 30 6.14 5.63 3.65
C ASP A 30 4.74 5.12 3.25
N GLU A 31 4.28 5.44 2.04
CA GLU A 31 2.97 5.04 1.53
C GLU A 31 3.11 4.11 0.33
N THR A 32 2.41 2.98 0.36
CA THR A 32 2.25 2.10 -0.81
C THR A 32 1.46 2.76 -1.94
N PHE A 33 1.81 2.46 -3.19
CA PHE A 33 1.12 2.95 -4.38
C PHE A 33 -0.36 2.54 -4.38
N SER A 34 -0.66 1.31 -3.95
CA SER A 34 -2.04 0.82 -3.78
C SER A 34 -2.85 1.66 -2.79
N SER A 35 -2.27 2.05 -1.65
CA SER A 35 -2.92 2.94 -0.67
C SER A 35 -3.19 4.33 -1.27
N ARG A 36 -2.20 4.91 -1.97
CA ARG A 36 -2.34 6.20 -2.66
C ARG A 36 -3.43 6.16 -3.73
N CYS A 37 -3.55 5.05 -4.46
CA CYS A 37 -4.61 4.84 -5.44
C CYS A 37 -6.00 4.90 -4.79
N TYR A 38 -6.17 4.25 -3.64
CA TYR A 38 -7.44 4.30 -2.90
C TYR A 38 -7.77 5.72 -2.43
N ARG A 39 -6.83 6.42 -1.79
CA ARG A 39 -7.03 7.83 -1.37
C ARG A 39 -7.40 8.72 -2.54
N GLY A 40 -6.70 8.61 -3.66
CA GLY A 40 -6.91 9.44 -4.84
C GLY A 40 -8.19 9.14 -5.61
N ALA A 41 -8.69 7.90 -5.55
CA ALA A 41 -9.87 7.45 -6.30
C ALA A 41 -11.17 7.49 -5.49
N VAL A 42 -11.10 7.22 -4.18
CA VAL A 42 -12.27 7.01 -3.30
C VAL A 42 -12.41 8.12 -2.26
N LEU A 43 -11.32 8.53 -1.60
CA LEU A 43 -11.38 9.49 -0.48
C LEU A 43 -11.23 10.96 -0.90
N ALA A 44 -10.70 11.22 -2.10
CA ALA A 44 -10.57 12.58 -2.62
C ALA A 44 -11.95 13.18 -2.94
N GLU A 45 -12.21 14.42 -2.50
CA GLU A 45 -13.46 15.14 -2.77
C GLU A 45 -13.78 15.23 -4.28
N LYS A 46 -12.74 15.40 -5.11
CA LYS A 46 -12.84 15.46 -6.57
C LYS A 46 -11.84 14.49 -7.21
N PRO A 47 -12.17 13.20 -7.34
CA PRO A 47 -11.23 12.19 -7.80
C PRO A 47 -10.91 12.36 -9.29
N LYS A 48 -9.63 12.58 -9.60
CA LYS A 48 -9.15 12.70 -10.99
C LYS A 48 -9.34 11.36 -11.72
N LYS A 49 -9.65 11.40 -13.02
CA LYS A 49 -9.87 10.19 -13.85
C LYS A 49 -8.68 9.21 -13.80
N ARG A 50 -7.45 9.73 -13.76
CA ARG A 50 -6.22 8.92 -13.65
C ARG A 50 -6.22 8.01 -12.41
N TRP A 51 -6.73 8.48 -11.28
CA TRP A 51 -6.72 7.71 -10.04
C TRP A 51 -7.77 6.61 -10.06
N ARG A 52 -8.94 6.87 -10.64
CA ARG A 52 -9.96 5.84 -10.87
C ARG A 52 -9.48 4.74 -11.82
N PHE A 53 -8.68 5.10 -12.83
CA PHE A 53 -8.01 4.14 -13.70
C PHE A 53 -7.03 3.28 -12.89
N TRP A 54 -6.08 3.88 -12.19
CA TRP A 54 -5.07 3.15 -11.41
C TRP A 54 -5.70 2.27 -10.33
N TYR A 55 -6.70 2.77 -9.60
CA TYR A 55 -7.45 2.00 -8.61
C TYR A 55 -8.06 0.72 -9.20
N ARG A 56 -8.73 0.82 -10.36
CA ARG A 56 -9.32 -0.34 -11.04
C ARG A 56 -8.23 -1.27 -11.59
N PHE A 57 -7.19 -0.70 -12.20
CA PHE A 57 -6.09 -1.46 -12.80
C PHE A 57 -5.34 -2.28 -11.75
N VAL A 58 -4.96 -1.66 -10.63
CA VAL A 58 -4.22 -2.33 -9.54
C VAL A 58 -5.08 -3.41 -8.89
N ASN A 59 -6.35 -3.13 -8.55
CA ASN A 59 -7.25 -4.15 -8.01
C ASN A 59 -7.42 -5.34 -8.98
N SER A 60 -7.48 -5.09 -10.29
CA SER A 60 -7.53 -6.17 -11.28
C SER A 60 -6.22 -6.94 -11.40
N LEU A 61 -5.06 -6.27 -11.31
CA LEU A 61 -3.74 -6.90 -11.35
C LEU A 61 -3.55 -7.91 -10.22
N PHE A 62 -4.03 -7.57 -9.02
CA PHE A 62 -3.99 -8.46 -7.85
C PHE A 62 -5.17 -9.44 -7.77
N LEU A 63 -6.07 -9.43 -8.77
CA LEU A 63 -7.30 -10.24 -8.80
C LEU A 63 -8.17 -10.09 -7.54
N ASP A 64 -8.05 -8.94 -6.86
CA ASP A 64 -8.74 -8.63 -5.62
C ASP A 64 -9.33 -7.22 -5.69
N LYS A 65 -10.66 -7.16 -5.58
CA LYS A 65 -11.44 -5.93 -5.66
C LYS A 65 -11.18 -4.98 -4.48
N ASN A 66 -10.70 -5.51 -3.35
CA ASN A 66 -10.45 -4.74 -2.14
C ASN A 66 -8.97 -4.45 -1.91
N HIS A 67 -8.06 -4.92 -2.76
CA HIS A 67 -6.62 -4.81 -2.57
C HIS A 67 -6.17 -3.39 -2.18
N CYS A 68 -6.55 -2.36 -2.95
CA CYS A 68 -6.18 -0.99 -2.65
C CYS A 68 -6.79 -0.46 -1.33
N LYS A 69 -8.00 -0.92 -0.97
CA LYS A 69 -8.65 -0.57 0.30
C LYS A 69 -7.91 -1.21 1.48
N GLU A 70 -7.56 -2.48 1.36
CA GLU A 70 -6.82 -3.22 2.38
C GLU A 70 -5.40 -2.67 2.55
N ALA A 71 -4.75 -2.25 1.47
CA ALA A 71 -3.48 -1.53 1.52
C ALA A 71 -3.62 -0.24 2.33
N TYR A 72 -4.63 0.59 2.02
CA TYR A 72 -4.91 1.81 2.79
C TYR A 72 -5.18 1.55 4.27
N GLU A 73 -6.00 0.54 4.60
CA GLU A 73 -6.26 0.14 5.99
C GLU A 73 -4.99 -0.39 6.69
N SER A 74 -4.10 -1.04 5.94
CA SER A 74 -2.83 -1.56 6.47
C SER A 74 -1.85 -0.43 6.80
N GLU A 75 -1.82 0.63 5.99
CA GLU A 75 -1.07 1.87 6.30
C GLU A 75 -1.62 2.54 7.55
N LEU A 76 -2.94 2.76 7.64
CA LEU A 76 -3.57 3.33 8.83
C LEU A 76 -3.28 2.53 10.10
N ASN A 77 -3.22 1.21 9.98
CA ASN A 77 -2.96 0.33 11.10
C ASN A 77 -1.46 0.15 11.39
N ARG A 78 -0.55 0.72 10.58
CA ARG A 78 0.91 0.54 10.64
C ARG A 78 1.34 -0.93 10.58
N LYS A 79 0.62 -1.79 9.84
CA LYS A 79 0.92 -3.24 9.78
C LYS A 79 2.33 -3.54 9.25
N GLN A 80 2.87 -2.64 8.44
CA GLN A 80 4.19 -2.77 7.82
C GLN A 80 5.33 -2.38 8.76
N TYR A 81 5.03 -1.75 9.89
CA TYR A 81 6.02 -1.28 10.85
C TYR A 81 6.50 -2.44 11.72
N PRO A 82 7.75 -2.42 12.20
CA PRO A 82 8.20 -3.31 13.28
C PRO A 82 7.30 -3.18 14.51
N THR A 83 7.13 -4.28 15.27
CA THR A 83 6.24 -4.35 16.43
C THR A 83 6.51 -3.24 17.43
N GLU A 84 7.79 -2.89 17.63
CA GLU A 84 8.23 -1.84 18.55
C GLU A 84 7.64 -0.46 18.21
N PHE A 85 7.42 -0.18 16.92
CA PHE A 85 6.81 1.07 16.46
C PHE A 85 5.28 1.01 16.36
N GLN A 86 4.70 -0.19 16.33
CA GLN A 86 3.25 -0.37 16.33
C GLN A 86 2.64 -0.05 17.70
N GLU A 87 3.39 -0.30 18.78
CA GLU A 87 2.97 -0.05 20.16
C GLU A 87 2.88 1.45 20.50
N ILE A 88 3.59 2.31 19.75
CA ILE A 88 3.65 3.78 19.95
C ILE A 88 2.52 4.49 19.18
N LYS A 89 1.29 3.96 19.26
CA LYS A 89 0.15 4.47 18.49
C LYS A 89 -0.49 5.71 19.12
#